data_AF-A0A7K3KR73-F1
#
_entry.id   AF-A0A7K3KR73-F1
#
_cell.length_a   1.000
_cell.length_b   1.000
_cell.length_c   1.000
_cell.angle_alpha   90.00
_cell.angle_beta   90.00
_cell.angle_gamma   90.00
#
_symmetry.space_group_name_H-M   'P 1'
#
loop_
_entity.id
_entity.type
_entity.pdbx_description
1 polymer ?
#
loop_
_entity_poly.entity_id
_entity_poly.type
_entity_poly.pdbx_seq_one_letter_code
_entity_poly.pdbx_strand_id
1 'polypeptide(L)'
;EMDMLDYLEECRKYALKQVDMQRSDFKSLGVLADWERPYMTLLPEYEAAQIRVFGKMAEKGYIYKGQKPIYWSPSSESSLAEAEIEYQDVRSASIFVAFKAKDVKGRLPEDVEFVIWTTTPWTLPANMGIFVHPDYEYSVVKVGSRKFVIASEMLSKVAEILEWENPTVLQTLKGSDMDMMTAHHPFYDRE
;
A
#
# COMPACT_ATOMS: atom_id res chain seq x y z
N GLU A 1 -14.53 -24.13 18.53
CA GLU A 1 -13.95 -22.79 18.69
C GLU A 1 -13.99 -22.45 20.18
N MET A 2 -12.92 -21.88 20.72
CA MET A 2 -12.86 -21.50 22.14
C MET A 2 -13.53 -20.13 22.32
N ASP A 3 -14.21 -19.90 23.44
CA ASP A 3 -14.79 -18.59 23.73
C ASP A 3 -13.70 -17.52 23.93
N MET A 4 -14.03 -16.26 23.68
CA MET A 4 -13.07 -15.15 23.80
C MET A 4 -12.51 -15.03 25.22
N LEU A 5 -13.32 -15.24 26.27
CA LEU A 5 -12.85 -15.14 27.65
C LEU A 5 -11.89 -16.27 27.99
N ASP A 6 -12.21 -17.48 27.55
CA ASP A 6 -11.34 -18.65 27.71
C ASP A 6 -10.01 -18.46 26.97
N TYR A 7 -10.04 -17.88 25.76
CA TYR A 7 -8.85 -17.53 24.99
C TYR A 7 -7.95 -16.54 25.73
N LEU A 8 -8.52 -15.43 26.25
CA LEU A 8 -7.75 -14.44 26.99
C LEU A 8 -7.13 -15.02 28.26
N GLU A 9 -7.84 -15.91 28.94
CA GLU A 9 -7.34 -16.58 30.13
C GLU A 9 -6.17 -17.52 29.81
N GLU A 10 -6.23 -18.27 28.71
CA GLU A 10 -5.09 -19.08 28.24
C GLU A 10 -3.89 -18.21 27.83
N CYS A 11 -4.11 -17.06 27.16
CA CYS A 11 -3.05 -16.09 26.89
C CYS A 11 -2.41 -15.57 28.19
N ARG A 12 -3.21 -15.26 29.22
CA ARG A 12 -2.73 -14.78 30.52
C ARG A 12 -1.87 -15.85 31.22
N LYS A 13 -2.33 -17.09 31.26
CA LYS A 13 -1.58 -18.23 31.81
C LYS A 13 -0.25 -18.43 31.09
N TYR A 14 -0.28 -18.41 29.76
CA TYR A 14 0.92 -18.53 28.94
C TYR A 14 1.93 -17.40 29.23
N ALA A 15 1.46 -16.15 29.26
CA ALA A 15 2.31 -14.99 29.53
C ALA A 15 2.98 -15.08 30.92
N LEU A 16 2.21 -15.40 31.97
CA LEU A 16 2.75 -15.52 33.33
C LEU A 16 3.79 -16.65 33.44
N LYS A 17 3.56 -17.78 32.78
CA LYS A 17 4.55 -18.86 32.69
C LYS A 17 5.86 -18.40 32.06
N GLN A 18 5.79 -17.62 30.97
CA GLN A 18 6.99 -17.07 30.32
C GLN A 18 7.72 -16.05 31.21
N VAL A 19 6.97 -15.20 31.93
CA VAL A 19 7.55 -14.24 32.90
C VAL A 19 8.35 -14.98 33.98
N ASP A 20 7.80 -16.05 34.56
CA ASP A 20 8.49 -16.80 35.60
C ASP A 20 9.76 -17.50 35.09
N MET A 21 9.71 -18.05 33.88
CA MET A 21 10.87 -18.67 33.23
C MET A 21 11.99 -17.64 33.00
N GLN A 22 11.67 -16.51 32.36
CA GLN A 22 12.63 -15.44 32.10
C GLN A 22 13.18 -14.83 33.40
N ARG A 23 12.33 -14.68 34.43
CA ARG A 23 12.74 -14.21 35.76
C ARG A 23 13.81 -15.12 36.37
N SER A 24 13.63 -16.44 36.27
CA SER A 24 14.62 -17.41 36.75
C SER A 24 15.95 -17.26 36.02
N ASP A 25 15.90 -17.12 34.70
CA ASP A 25 17.10 -16.98 33.87
C ASP A 25 17.85 -15.68 34.19
N PHE A 26 17.16 -14.54 34.30
CA PHE A 26 17.80 -13.28 34.68
C PHE A 26 18.39 -13.30 36.10
N LYS A 27 17.72 -13.95 37.07
CA LYS A 27 18.30 -14.17 38.41
C LYS A 27 19.60 -14.98 38.32
N SER A 28 19.65 -16.00 37.46
CA SER A 28 20.85 -16.84 37.27
C SER A 28 22.02 -16.07 36.66
N LEU A 29 21.74 -15.05 35.84
CA LEU A 29 22.74 -14.13 35.28
C LEU A 29 23.24 -13.09 36.30
N GLY A 30 22.73 -13.09 37.54
CA GLY A 30 23.14 -12.15 38.58
C GLY A 30 22.51 -10.76 38.44
N VAL A 31 21.43 -10.61 37.68
CA VAL A 31 20.73 -9.32 37.53
C VAL A 31 20.05 -8.92 38.85
N LEU A 32 20.38 -7.73 39.34
CA LEU A 32 19.76 -7.14 40.53
C LEU A 32 18.53 -6.32 40.12
N ALA A 33 17.34 -6.77 40.52
CA ALA A 33 16.07 -6.10 40.27
C ALA A 33 15.03 -6.43 41.36
N ASP A 34 13.92 -5.69 41.39
CA ASP A 34 12.75 -6.05 42.20
C ASP A 34 11.95 -7.15 41.50
N TRP A 35 12.30 -8.39 41.81
CA TRP A 35 11.68 -9.58 41.22
C TRP A 35 10.30 -9.91 41.82
N GLU A 36 9.97 -9.34 42.98
CA GLU A 36 8.69 -9.57 43.66
C GLU A 36 7.61 -8.63 43.13
N ARG A 37 8.00 -7.46 42.62
CA ARG A 37 7.08 -6.45 42.06
C ARG A 37 7.52 -5.96 40.68
N PRO A 38 7.61 -6.84 39.67
CA PRO A 38 7.86 -6.41 38.30
C PRO A 38 6.64 -5.67 37.75
N TYR A 39 6.86 -4.67 36.90
CA TYR A 39 5.77 -4.14 36.10
C TYR A 39 5.39 -5.18 35.04
N MET A 40 4.09 -5.36 34.80
CA MET A 40 3.56 -6.21 33.72
C MET A 40 2.40 -5.48 33.07
N THR A 41 2.33 -5.53 31.74
CA THR A 41 1.33 -4.78 30.97
C THR A 41 -0.10 -5.28 31.17
N LEU A 42 -0.26 -6.53 31.60
CA LEU A 42 -1.54 -7.18 31.91
C LEU A 42 -2.10 -6.85 33.31
N LEU A 43 -1.38 -6.05 34.10
CA LEU A 43 -1.84 -5.63 35.42
C LEU A 43 -2.95 -4.57 35.29
N PRO A 44 -4.04 -4.67 36.07
CA PRO A 44 -5.17 -3.72 35.97
C PRO A 44 -4.74 -2.25 36.13
N GLU A 45 -3.77 -1.97 37.00
CA GLU A 45 -3.24 -0.62 37.20
C GLU A 45 -2.49 -0.07 35.98
N TYR A 46 -1.82 -0.94 35.21
CA TYR A 46 -1.10 -0.60 33.99
C TYR A 46 -2.08 -0.31 32.86
N GLU A 47 -3.04 -1.21 32.63
CA GLU A 47 -4.11 -1.02 31.62
C GLU A 47 -4.92 0.24 31.91
N ALA A 48 -5.27 0.49 33.17
CA ALA A 48 -5.96 1.72 33.56
C ALA A 48 -5.12 2.97 33.27
N ALA A 49 -3.79 2.91 33.43
CA ALA A 49 -2.90 4.01 33.07
C ALA A 49 -2.84 4.23 31.56
N GLN A 50 -2.78 3.16 30.77
CA GLN A 50 -2.82 3.21 29.30
C GLN A 50 -4.10 3.90 28.80
N ILE A 51 -5.26 3.54 29.34
CA ILE A 51 -6.55 4.15 28.99
C ILE A 51 -6.58 5.64 29.38
N ARG A 52 -6.05 6.02 30.55
CA ARG A 52 -5.95 7.44 30.95
C ARG A 52 -5.08 8.27 30.00
N VAL A 53 -3.97 7.71 29.53
CA VAL A 53 -3.09 8.40 28.55
C VAL A 53 -3.81 8.56 27.21
N PHE A 54 -4.45 7.48 26.73
CA PHE A 54 -5.26 7.52 25.51
C PHE A 54 -6.36 8.59 25.60
N GLY A 55 -7.10 8.62 26.72
CA GLY A 55 -8.15 9.61 26.97
C GLY A 55 -7.63 11.05 26.91
N LYS A 56 -6.50 11.34 27.57
CA LYS A 56 -5.88 12.68 27.52
C LYS A 56 -5.43 13.07 26.11
N MET A 57 -4.97 12.12 25.30
CA MET A 57 -4.61 12.38 23.91
C MET A 57 -5.86 12.65 23.05
N ALA A 58 -6.94 11.90 23.29
CA ALA A 58 -8.22 12.12 22.63
C ALA A 58 -8.83 13.48 22.97
N GLU A 59 -8.81 13.90 24.25
CA GLU A 59 -9.29 15.22 24.70
C GLU A 59 -8.54 16.38 24.02
N LYS A 60 -7.25 16.19 23.72
CA LYS A 60 -6.41 17.18 23.01
C LYS A 60 -6.60 17.16 21.50
N GLY A 61 -7.44 16.28 20.95
CA GLY A 61 -7.65 16.14 19.51
C GLY A 61 -6.49 15.46 18.78
N TYR A 62 -5.62 14.72 19.47
CA TYR A 62 -4.51 13.99 18.83
C TYR A 62 -4.93 12.64 18.25
N ILE A 63 -6.13 12.17 18.60
CA ILE A 63 -6.66 10.89 18.15
C ILE A 63 -7.84 11.15 17.23
N TYR A 64 -7.80 10.55 16.03
CA TYR A 64 -8.90 10.57 15.08
C TYR A 64 -9.06 9.20 14.44
N LYS A 65 -10.22 8.95 13.85
CA LYS A 65 -10.51 7.72 13.11
C LYS A 65 -10.38 7.98 11.61
N GLY A 66 -9.66 7.11 10.91
CA GLY A 66 -9.46 7.16 9.47
C GLY A 66 -9.44 5.75 8.87
N GLN A 67 -9.14 5.68 7.58
CA GLN A 67 -8.98 4.43 6.84
C GLN A 67 -7.53 4.33 6.33
N LYS A 68 -6.97 3.12 6.40
CA LYS A 68 -5.62 2.82 5.91
C LYS A 68 -5.67 1.47 5.19
N PRO A 69 -5.08 1.34 3.99
CA PRO A 69 -4.86 0.04 3.38
C PRO A 69 -3.96 -0.84 4.27
N ILE A 70 -4.36 -2.08 4.49
CA ILE A 70 -3.63 -3.09 5.28
C ILE A 70 -3.59 -4.41 4.52
N TYR A 71 -2.68 -5.30 4.90
CA TYR A 71 -2.75 -6.68 4.42
C TYR A 71 -4.02 -7.34 4.96
N TRP A 72 -4.77 -7.96 4.08
CA TRP A 72 -6.00 -8.67 4.39
C TRP A 72 -5.91 -10.08 3.81
N SER A 73 -6.19 -11.08 4.64
CA SER A 73 -6.27 -12.47 4.21
C SER A 73 -7.73 -12.83 3.95
N PRO A 74 -8.15 -13.05 2.69
CA PRO A 74 -9.51 -13.51 2.42
C PRO A 74 -9.80 -14.90 2.99
N SER A 75 -8.78 -15.74 3.16
CA SER A 75 -8.94 -17.09 3.72
C SER A 75 -9.14 -17.09 5.24
N SER A 76 -8.53 -16.12 5.93
CA SER A 76 -8.62 -16.00 7.40
C SER A 76 -9.64 -14.95 7.83
N GLU A 77 -10.23 -14.23 6.87
CA GLU A 77 -11.17 -13.12 7.06
C GLU A 77 -10.69 -12.07 8.08
N SER A 78 -9.38 -11.82 8.07
CA SER A 78 -8.71 -10.96 9.05
C SER A 78 -7.55 -10.19 8.44
N SER A 79 -7.18 -9.10 9.12
CA SER A 79 -5.96 -8.36 8.85
C SER A 79 -4.74 -9.15 9.26
N LEU A 80 -3.66 -9.05 8.48
CA LEU A 80 -2.38 -9.64 8.81
C LEU A 80 -1.38 -8.56 9.23
N ALA A 81 -0.58 -8.86 10.26
CA ALA A 81 0.64 -8.12 10.56
C ALA A 81 1.74 -8.49 9.54
N GLU A 82 2.71 -7.60 9.35
CA GLU A 82 3.85 -7.87 8.45
C GLU A 82 4.63 -9.12 8.84
N ALA A 83 4.70 -9.42 10.15
CA ALA A 83 5.34 -10.63 10.67
C ALA A 83 4.63 -11.95 10.26
N GLU A 84 3.40 -11.87 9.76
CA GLU A 84 2.61 -13.03 9.30
C GLU A 84 2.69 -13.24 7.78
N ILE A 85 3.43 -12.39 7.06
CA ILE A 85 3.54 -12.45 5.61
C ILE A 85 4.71 -13.34 5.19
N GLU A 86 4.40 -14.35 4.39
CA GLU A 86 5.38 -15.17 3.69
C GLU A 86 5.26 -14.96 2.19
N TYR A 87 6.41 -14.81 1.52
CA TYR A 87 6.45 -14.61 0.07
C TYR A 87 6.52 -15.94 -0.68
N GLN A 88 5.73 -16.04 -1.75
CA GLN A 88 5.68 -17.20 -2.63
C GLN A 88 5.56 -16.72 -4.08
N ASP A 89 6.09 -17.53 -4.99
CA ASP A 89 5.94 -17.27 -6.43
C ASP A 89 4.48 -17.51 -6.85
N VAL A 90 3.89 -16.49 -7.48
CA VAL A 90 2.52 -16.55 -8.00
C VAL A 90 2.47 -16.12 -9.45
N ARG A 91 1.61 -16.78 -10.24
CA ARG A 91 1.33 -16.35 -11.61
C ARG A 91 0.31 -15.22 -11.57
N SER A 92 0.70 -14.07 -12.11
CA SER A 92 -0.16 -12.89 -12.22
C SER A 92 -0.27 -12.45 -13.68
N ALA A 93 -1.43 -11.91 -14.07
CA ALA A 93 -1.60 -11.30 -15.37
C ALA A 93 -0.84 -9.97 -15.42
N SER A 94 -0.01 -9.76 -16.45
CA SER A 94 0.70 -8.51 -16.70
C SER A 94 0.07 -7.84 -17.91
N ILE A 95 -0.58 -6.69 -17.73
CA ILE A 95 -1.35 -6.03 -18.78
C ILE A 95 -0.96 -4.56 -18.94
N PHE A 96 -1.19 -4.06 -20.16
CA PHE A 96 -1.12 -2.64 -20.50
C PHE A 96 -2.52 -2.14 -20.85
N VAL A 97 -2.92 -1.01 -20.30
CA VAL A 97 -4.23 -0.41 -20.51
C VAL A 97 -4.04 1.05 -20.92
N ALA A 98 -4.69 1.44 -22.02
CA ALA A 98 -4.63 2.80 -22.55
C ALA A 98 -5.83 3.62 -22.05
N PHE A 99 -5.56 4.74 -21.40
CA PHE A 99 -6.56 5.69 -20.91
C PHE A 99 -6.62 6.88 -21.87
N LYS A 100 -7.76 7.11 -22.52
CA LYS A 100 -7.92 8.24 -23.44
C LYS A 100 -7.86 9.55 -22.67
N ALA A 101 -7.02 10.49 -23.11
CA ALA A 101 -7.01 11.82 -22.51
C ALA A 101 -8.37 12.52 -22.72
N LYS A 102 -8.71 13.40 -21.78
CA LYS A 102 -9.92 14.23 -21.83
C LYS A 102 -9.57 15.72 -21.81
N ASP A 103 -8.77 16.15 -20.84
CA ASP A 103 -8.22 17.52 -20.79
C ASP A 103 -6.71 17.45 -20.63
N VAL A 104 -6.01 17.84 -21.71
CA VAL A 104 -4.56 17.88 -21.79
C VAL A 104 -3.99 19.29 -21.65
N LYS A 105 -4.82 20.28 -21.26
CA LYS A 105 -4.41 21.66 -21.01
C LYS A 105 -3.59 22.30 -22.14
N GLY A 106 -3.86 21.89 -23.39
CA GLY A 106 -3.14 22.35 -24.58
C GLY A 106 -1.65 21.99 -24.64
N ARG A 107 -1.16 21.07 -23.80
CA ARG A 107 0.25 20.63 -23.79
C ARG A 107 0.49 19.34 -24.58
N LEU A 108 -0.56 18.54 -24.79
CA LEU A 108 -0.51 17.29 -25.55
C LEU A 108 -1.54 17.31 -26.70
N PRO A 109 -1.43 16.41 -27.68
CA PRO A 109 -2.53 16.12 -28.61
C PRO A 109 -3.77 15.62 -27.85
N GLU A 110 -4.95 16.10 -28.23
CA GLU A 110 -6.24 15.72 -27.60
C GLU A 110 -6.57 14.23 -27.76
N ASP A 111 -6.04 13.58 -28.80
CA ASP A 111 -6.26 12.16 -29.10
C ASP A 111 -5.21 11.22 -28.48
N VAL A 112 -4.42 11.72 -27.53
CA VAL A 112 -3.39 10.92 -26.86
C VAL A 112 -4.00 9.97 -25.82
N GLU A 113 -3.34 8.85 -25.59
CA GLU A 113 -3.71 7.88 -24.58
C GLU A 113 -2.56 7.65 -23.58
N PHE A 114 -2.85 7.69 -22.29
CA PHE A 114 -1.88 7.35 -21.24
C PHE A 114 -1.79 5.83 -21.09
N VAL A 115 -0.60 5.26 -21.26
CA VAL A 115 -0.40 3.81 -21.15
C VAL A 115 -0.03 3.45 -19.71
N ILE A 116 -0.86 2.62 -19.08
CA ILE A 116 -0.67 2.14 -17.71
C ILE A 116 -0.36 0.66 -17.74
N TRP A 117 0.68 0.25 -17.02
CA TRP A 117 1.01 -1.15 -16.78
C TRP A 117 0.56 -1.58 -15.39
N THR A 118 -0.03 -2.77 -15.26
CA THR A 118 -0.37 -3.36 -13.96
C THR A 118 -0.31 -4.88 -13.98
N THR A 119 0.07 -5.46 -12.84
CA THR A 119 -0.01 -6.91 -12.56
C THR A 119 -1.29 -7.30 -11.79
N THR A 120 -2.11 -6.32 -11.42
CA THR A 120 -3.33 -6.50 -10.62
C THR A 120 -4.54 -5.91 -11.34
N PRO A 121 -5.05 -6.54 -12.41
CA PRO A 121 -6.17 -6.00 -13.20
C PRO A 121 -7.43 -5.70 -12.38
N TRP A 122 -7.65 -6.42 -11.28
CA TRP A 122 -8.77 -6.21 -10.36
C TRP A 122 -8.75 -4.85 -9.64
N THR A 123 -7.64 -4.12 -9.68
CA THR A 123 -7.53 -2.76 -9.12
C THR A 123 -8.03 -1.69 -10.09
N LEU A 124 -8.08 -1.97 -11.40
CA LEU A 124 -8.46 -1.01 -12.42
C LEU A 124 -9.88 -0.43 -12.24
N PRO A 125 -10.92 -1.21 -11.86
CA PRO A 125 -12.23 -0.66 -11.57
C PRO A 125 -12.24 0.45 -10.51
N ALA A 126 -11.31 0.40 -9.55
CA ALA A 126 -11.18 1.37 -8.47
C ALA A 126 -10.13 2.46 -8.75
N ASN A 127 -9.62 2.56 -9.99
CA ASN A 127 -8.67 3.62 -10.34
C ASN A 127 -9.31 5.00 -10.12
N MET A 128 -8.54 5.92 -9.54
CA MET A 128 -8.98 7.31 -9.24
C MET A 128 -8.00 8.35 -9.80
N GLY A 129 -7.01 7.92 -10.58
CA GLY A 129 -5.96 8.80 -11.06
C GLY A 129 -4.80 8.07 -11.71
N ILE A 130 -4.04 8.84 -12.48
CA ILE A 130 -2.79 8.45 -13.11
C ILE A 130 -1.69 9.31 -12.49
N PHE A 131 -0.63 8.67 -12.02
CA PHE A 131 0.48 9.36 -11.39
C PHE A 131 1.70 9.35 -12.29
N VAL A 132 2.35 10.51 -12.38
CA VAL A 132 3.60 10.72 -13.09
C VAL A 132 4.65 11.26 -12.12
N HIS A 133 5.91 10.91 -12.35
CA HIS A 133 7.01 11.47 -11.59
C HIS A 133 7.31 12.88 -12.13
N PRO A 134 7.36 13.94 -11.30
CA PRO A 134 7.45 15.32 -11.77
C PRO A 134 8.73 15.62 -12.58
N ASP A 135 9.83 14.93 -12.25
CA ASP A 135 11.14 15.15 -12.88
C ASP A 135 11.42 14.22 -14.06
N TYR A 136 10.61 13.18 -14.28
CA TYR A 136 10.84 12.24 -15.37
C TYR A 136 10.34 12.83 -16.68
N GLU A 137 11.01 12.45 -17.77
CA GLU A 137 10.58 12.79 -19.10
C GLU A 137 9.62 11.74 -19.65
N TYR A 138 8.57 12.21 -20.31
CA TYR A 138 7.57 11.41 -20.97
C TYR A 138 7.57 11.74 -22.47
N SER A 139 7.47 10.70 -23.29
CA SER A 139 7.42 10.80 -24.75
C SER A 139 5.99 10.59 -25.22
N VAL A 140 5.52 11.47 -26.11
CA VAL A 140 4.34 11.21 -26.94
C VAL A 140 4.80 10.43 -28.16
N VAL A 141 4.35 9.19 -28.27
CA VAL A 141 4.79 8.25 -29.30
C VAL A 141 3.63 7.90 -30.20
N LYS A 142 3.81 8.10 -31.50
CA LYS A 142 2.88 7.66 -32.53
C LYS A 142 3.19 6.22 -32.93
N VAL A 143 2.17 5.37 -32.91
CA VAL A 143 2.22 3.99 -33.40
C VAL A 143 0.97 3.76 -34.26
N GLY A 144 1.18 3.60 -35.57
CA GLY A 144 0.08 3.60 -36.54
C GLY A 144 -0.73 4.91 -36.49
N SER A 145 -2.03 4.82 -36.20
CA SER A 145 -2.93 5.96 -36.06
C SER A 145 -3.06 6.50 -34.63
N ARG A 146 -2.52 5.79 -33.63
CA ARG A 146 -2.68 6.12 -32.20
C ARG A 146 -1.47 6.87 -31.67
N LYS A 147 -1.68 7.64 -30.59
CA LYS A 147 -0.63 8.38 -29.88
C LYS A 147 -0.67 7.98 -28.42
N PHE A 148 0.48 7.62 -27.87
CA PHE A 148 0.62 7.15 -26.50
C PHE A 148 1.56 8.03 -25.70
N VAL A 149 1.28 8.25 -24.43
CA VAL A 149 2.24 8.81 -23.48
C VAL A 149 2.88 7.69 -22.68
N ILE A 150 4.21 7.61 -22.72
CA ILE A 150 5.02 6.65 -21.96
C ILE A 150 6.24 7.38 -21.40
N ALA A 151 6.72 6.98 -20.22
CA ALA A 151 8.02 7.45 -19.73
C ALA A 151 9.11 7.19 -20.79
N SER A 152 9.89 8.22 -21.16
CA SER A 152 10.84 8.14 -22.27
C SER A 152 11.80 6.96 -22.14
N GLU A 153 12.29 6.68 -20.93
CA GLU A 153 13.21 5.56 -20.64
C GLU A 153 12.58 4.18 -20.83
N MET A 154 11.25 4.08 -20.72
CA MET A 154 10.52 2.81 -20.87
C MET A 154 10.11 2.52 -22.31
N LEU A 155 10.27 3.48 -23.24
CA LEU A 155 9.80 3.35 -24.61
C LEU A 155 10.32 2.09 -25.30
N SER A 156 11.63 1.85 -25.30
CA SER A 156 12.21 0.69 -25.97
C SER A 156 11.65 -0.63 -25.44
N LYS A 157 11.54 -0.75 -24.11
CA LYS A 157 11.02 -1.95 -23.44
C LYS A 157 9.53 -2.15 -23.71
N VAL A 158 8.73 -1.09 -23.66
CA VAL A 158 7.29 -1.18 -23.93
C VAL A 158 7.03 -1.49 -25.40
N ALA A 159 7.78 -0.88 -26.32
CA ALA A 159 7.68 -1.16 -27.74
C ALA A 159 8.02 -2.61 -28.07
N GLU A 160 9.03 -3.20 -27.42
CA GLU A 160 9.34 -4.63 -27.55
C GLU A 160 8.20 -5.51 -27.02
N ILE A 161 7.72 -5.25 -25.80
CA ILE A 161 6.67 -6.06 -25.15
C ILE A 161 5.34 -6.00 -25.91
N LEU A 162 4.98 -4.82 -26.44
CA LEU A 162 3.74 -4.61 -27.20
C LEU A 162 3.91 -4.84 -28.71
N GLU A 163 5.09 -5.29 -29.14
CA GLU A 163 5.43 -5.56 -30.54
C GLU A 163 5.12 -4.36 -31.45
N TRP A 164 5.44 -3.15 -31.00
CA TRP A 164 5.20 -1.92 -31.75
C TRP A 164 6.15 -1.77 -32.93
N GLU A 165 5.57 -1.63 -34.11
CA GLU A 165 6.32 -1.33 -35.33
C GLU A 165 6.49 0.17 -35.52
N ASN A 166 7.73 0.61 -35.75
CA ASN A 166 8.10 1.98 -36.10
C ASN A 166 7.53 3.07 -35.14
N PRO A 167 7.70 2.94 -33.81
CA PRO A 167 7.26 3.98 -32.87
C PRO A 167 8.00 5.29 -33.16
N THR A 168 7.25 6.36 -33.38
CA THR A 168 7.82 7.69 -33.70
C THR A 168 7.53 8.66 -32.56
N VAL A 169 8.58 9.21 -31.94
CA VAL A 169 8.42 10.25 -30.91
C VAL A 169 8.01 11.55 -31.58
N LEU A 170 6.88 12.12 -31.16
CA LEU A 170 6.33 13.38 -31.67
C LEU A 170 6.78 14.58 -30.83
N GLN A 171 6.82 14.41 -29.51
CA GLN A 171 7.23 15.42 -28.55
C GLN A 171 7.61 14.76 -27.22
N THR A 172 8.37 15.47 -26.39
CA THR A 172 8.66 15.10 -25.01
C THR A 172 8.26 16.21 -24.05
N LEU A 173 7.98 15.86 -22.81
CA LEU A 173 7.62 16.79 -21.74
C LEU A 173 8.00 16.22 -20.37
N LYS A 174 8.12 17.07 -19.35
CA LYS A 174 8.32 16.61 -17.98
C LYS A 174 7.00 16.16 -17.37
N GLY A 175 7.03 15.22 -16.43
CA GLY A 175 5.82 14.80 -15.71
C GLY A 175 5.15 15.96 -14.96
N SER A 176 5.94 16.96 -14.51
CA SER A 176 5.39 18.18 -13.90
C SER A 176 4.52 19.01 -14.86
N ASP A 177 4.73 18.93 -16.17
CA ASP A 177 3.87 19.59 -17.16
C ASP A 177 2.52 18.87 -17.35
N MET A 178 2.38 17.64 -16.84
CA MET A 178 1.17 16.82 -16.94
C MET A 178 0.26 16.93 -15.72
N ASP A 179 0.62 17.78 -14.75
CA ASP A 179 -0.13 17.89 -13.51
C ASP A 179 -1.59 18.31 -13.76
N MET A 180 -2.49 17.62 -13.06
CA MET A 180 -3.94 17.86 -13.10
C MET A 180 -4.55 17.77 -14.52
N MET A 181 -3.92 17.06 -15.47
CA MET A 181 -4.58 16.62 -16.71
C MET A 181 -5.60 15.52 -16.38
N THR A 182 -6.64 15.38 -17.20
CA THR A 182 -7.68 14.38 -16.98
C THR A 182 -7.76 13.37 -18.13
N ALA A 183 -8.23 12.17 -17.81
CA ALA A 183 -8.39 11.06 -18.75
C ALA A 183 -9.72 10.37 -18.48
N HIS A 184 -10.24 9.65 -19.47
CA HIS A 184 -11.38 8.77 -19.29
C HIS A 184 -10.96 7.47 -18.64
N HIS A 185 -11.73 7.04 -17.64
CA HIS A 185 -11.60 5.71 -17.07
C HIS A 185 -11.84 4.62 -18.14
N PRO A 186 -11.04 3.54 -18.20
CA PRO A 186 -11.06 2.59 -19.32
C PRO A 186 -12.34 1.76 -19.41
N PHE A 187 -13.09 1.63 -18.32
CA PHE A 187 -14.28 0.77 -18.22
C PHE A 187 -15.58 1.49 -17.87
N TYR A 188 -15.49 2.69 -17.30
CA TYR A 188 -16.64 3.37 -16.69
C TYR A 188 -16.74 4.77 -17.28
N ASP A 189 -17.96 5.26 -17.41
CA ASP A 189 -18.22 6.62 -17.90
C ASP A 189 -17.94 7.65 -16.79
N ARG A 190 -16.66 7.81 -16.47
CA ARG A 190 -16.12 8.77 -15.50
C ARG A 190 -14.71 9.19 -15.89
N GLU A 191 -14.26 10.28 -15.30
CA GLU A 191 -12.85 10.72 -15.28
C GLU A 191 -12.07 10.01 -14.18
#